data_AF-A0A815PFY8-F1
#
_entry.id   AF-A0A815PFY8-F1
#
_cell.length_a   1.000
_cell.length_b   1.000
_cell.length_c   1.000
_cell.angle_alpha   90.00
_cell.angle_beta   90.00
_cell.angle_gamma   90.00
#
_symmetry.space_group_name_H-M   'P 1'
#
loop_
_entity.id
_entity.type
_entity.pdbx_description
1 polymer ?
#
loop_
_entity_poly.entity_id
_entity_poly.type
_entity_poly.pdbx_seq_one_letter_code
_entity_poly.pdbx_strand_id
1 'polypeptide(L)'
;MSYPPFELGKSRYDLNTYWGRFLHFMNIIDPRTLLVNDKKLNECRQLLEQYESKTLPANVTDKELWEAQKTVQAIVHPDTGKKIFMPFRMAGYVPFGTPIVVGLLLPDPTLKQIIFWQWFNQSHNAGVNYANRNATQHTPVSKFAIGYLSAVTVSVSIAVSIF
;
A
#
# COMPACT_ATOMS: atom_id res chain seq x y z
N MET A 1 -14.30 -7.30 -21.11
CA MET A 1 -14.17 -5.83 -21.05
C MET A 1 -12.91 -5.45 -21.79
N SER A 2 -13.01 -4.62 -22.82
CA SER A 2 -11.84 -4.08 -23.55
C SER A 2 -11.02 -3.20 -22.60
N TYR A 3 -9.70 -3.21 -22.71
CA TYR A 3 -8.85 -2.25 -21.99
C TYR A 3 -8.95 -0.90 -22.72
N PRO A 4 -9.10 0.22 -21.99
CA PRO A 4 -8.99 1.53 -22.62
C PRO A 4 -7.56 1.76 -23.11
N PRO A 5 -7.35 2.68 -24.08
CA PRO A 5 -6.02 3.14 -24.47
C PRO A 5 -5.20 3.51 -23.23
N PHE A 6 -3.95 3.07 -23.20
CA PHE A 6 -3.10 3.31 -22.05
C PHE A 6 -2.70 4.79 -21.93
N GLU A 7 -2.82 5.31 -20.71
CA GLU A 7 -2.37 6.66 -20.36
C GLU A 7 -1.52 6.59 -19.08
N LEU A 8 -0.25 6.95 -19.21
CA LEU A 8 0.70 6.87 -18.12
C LEU A 8 0.33 7.82 -16.97
N GLY A 9 0.39 7.30 -15.74
CA GLY A 9 0.10 8.04 -14.51
C GLY A 9 -1.40 8.23 -14.23
N LYS A 10 -2.28 7.89 -15.17
CA LYS A 10 -3.74 8.00 -14.96
C LYS A 10 -4.35 6.72 -14.42
N SER A 11 -5.58 6.82 -13.92
CA SER A 11 -6.37 5.65 -13.54
C SER A 11 -6.93 4.98 -14.80
N ARG A 12 -6.88 3.64 -14.84
CA ARG A 12 -7.58 2.83 -15.86
C ARG A 12 -9.09 3.02 -15.84
N TYR A 13 -9.63 3.35 -14.67
CA TYR A 13 -11.07 3.47 -14.42
C TYR A 13 -11.46 4.94 -14.24
N ASP A 14 -12.68 5.27 -14.65
CA ASP A 14 -13.24 6.62 -14.49
C ASP A 14 -13.51 6.96 -13.02
N LEU A 15 -12.66 7.83 -12.46
CA LEU A 15 -12.72 8.26 -11.07
C LEU A 15 -13.89 9.19 -10.74
N ASN A 16 -14.63 9.67 -11.75
CA ASN A 16 -15.85 10.45 -11.50
C ASN A 16 -17.01 9.56 -11.03
N THR A 17 -16.96 8.26 -11.37
CA THR A 17 -17.97 7.29 -10.94
C THR A 17 -17.59 6.59 -9.65
N TYR A 18 -18.60 6.17 -8.86
CA TYR A 18 -18.37 5.34 -7.68
C TYR A 18 -17.63 4.04 -8.03
N TRP A 19 -18.14 3.31 -9.04
CA TRP A 19 -17.57 2.02 -9.43
C TRP A 19 -16.15 2.15 -9.99
N GLY A 20 -15.84 3.22 -10.71
CA GLY A 20 -14.48 3.44 -11.18
C GLY A 20 -13.51 3.71 -10.04
N ARG A 21 -13.89 4.51 -9.03
CA ARG A 21 -13.09 4.66 -7.80
C ARG A 21 -12.93 3.35 -7.05
N PHE A 22 -14.02 2.60 -6.88
CA PHE A 22 -13.99 1.29 -6.22
C PHE A 22 -12.99 0.34 -6.90
N LEU A 23 -13.13 0.17 -8.22
CA LEU A 23 -12.24 -0.71 -8.99
C LEU A 23 -10.80 -0.21 -9.02
N HIS A 24 -10.59 1.11 -9.03
CA HIS A 24 -9.27 1.73 -8.90
C HIS A 24 -8.61 1.35 -7.57
N PHE A 25 -9.32 1.52 -6.45
CA PHE A 25 -8.80 1.12 -5.14
C PHE A 25 -8.57 -0.39 -5.04
N MET A 26 -9.48 -1.22 -5.57
CA MET A 26 -9.27 -2.67 -5.65
C MET A 26 -7.99 -3.05 -6.40
N ASN A 27 -7.62 -2.29 -7.43
CA ASN A 27 -6.35 -2.47 -8.12
C ASN A 27 -5.13 -2.08 -7.26
N ILE A 28 -5.24 -1.01 -6.48
CA ILE A 28 -4.17 -0.55 -5.57
C ILE A 28 -3.91 -1.57 -4.45
N ILE A 29 -4.98 -2.15 -3.89
CA ILE A 29 -4.89 -3.09 -2.77
C ILE A 29 -4.76 -4.56 -3.22
N ASP A 30 -4.52 -4.83 -4.51
CA ASP A 30 -4.46 -6.20 -5.03
C ASP A 30 -3.29 -6.97 -4.39
N PRO A 31 -3.56 -8.01 -3.55
CA PRO A 31 -2.52 -8.73 -2.82
C PRO A 31 -1.62 -9.54 -3.75
N ARG A 32 -2.01 -9.80 -5.00
CA ARG A 32 -1.16 -10.49 -5.99
C ARG A 32 0.14 -9.73 -6.27
N THR A 33 0.12 -8.41 -6.09
CA THR A 33 1.30 -7.54 -6.24
C THR A 33 2.36 -7.79 -5.17
N LEU A 34 2.01 -8.42 -4.05
CA LEU A 34 2.96 -8.81 -3.00
C LEU A 34 3.87 -9.95 -3.44
N LEU A 35 3.41 -10.81 -4.35
CA LEU A 35 4.14 -11.97 -4.85
C LEU A 35 5.07 -11.63 -6.04
N VAL A 36 5.10 -10.38 -6.47
CA VAL A 36 5.93 -9.92 -7.58
C VAL A 36 7.39 -9.85 -7.14
N ASN A 37 8.27 -10.52 -7.88
CA ASN A 37 9.71 -10.51 -7.66
C ASN A 37 10.39 -9.28 -8.31
N ASP A 38 11.64 -9.04 -7.94
CA ASP A 38 12.41 -7.90 -8.45
C ASP A 38 12.65 -7.94 -9.96
N LYS A 39 12.79 -9.14 -10.54
CA LYS A 39 12.92 -9.30 -12.00
C LYS A 39 11.69 -8.76 -12.72
N LYS A 40 10.49 -9.20 -12.30
CA LYS A 40 9.23 -8.77 -12.89
C LYS A 40 8.96 -7.29 -12.66
N LEU A 41 9.31 -6.77 -11.49
CA LEU A 41 9.23 -5.32 -11.22
C LEU A 41 10.11 -4.52 -12.19
N ASN A 42 11.34 -4.96 -12.42
CA ASN A 42 12.26 -4.30 -13.34
C ASN A 42 11.77 -4.37 -14.80
N GLU A 43 11.22 -5.52 -15.23
CA GLU A 43 10.57 -5.65 -16.54
C GLU A 43 9.41 -4.66 -16.70
N CYS A 44 8.56 -4.52 -15.67
CA CYS A 44 7.46 -3.56 -15.69
C CYS A 44 7.95 -2.11 -15.74
N ARG A 45 9.02 -1.76 -15.01
CA ARG A 45 9.64 -0.43 -15.08
C ARG A 45 10.17 -0.13 -16.49
N GLN A 46 10.95 -1.05 -17.04
CA GLN A 46 11.51 -0.92 -18.39
C GLN A 46 10.41 -0.77 -19.44
N LEU A 47 9.29 -1.49 -19.30
CA LEU A 47 8.17 -1.38 -20.23
C LEU A 47 7.53 0.02 -20.20
N LEU A 48 7.38 0.62 -19.02
CA LEU A 48 6.86 1.98 -18.88
C LEU A 48 7.85 3.04 -19.36
N GLU A 49 9.15 2.84 -19.11
CA GLU A 49 10.21 3.70 -19.65
C GLU A 49 10.21 3.68 -21.19
N GLN A 50 10.08 2.49 -21.80
CA GLN A 50 9.97 2.33 -23.26
C GLN A 50 8.71 3.00 -23.83
N TYR A 51 7.61 3.01 -23.06
CA TYR A 51 6.40 3.74 -23.40
C TYR A 51 6.65 5.25 -23.43
N GLU A 52 7.30 5.80 -22.39
CA GLU A 52 7.65 7.22 -22.32
C GLU A 52 8.61 7.65 -23.44
N SER A 53 9.61 6.82 -23.76
CA SER A 53 10.58 7.09 -24.83
C SER A 53 10.05 6.83 -26.23
N LYS A 54 8.80 6.36 -26.37
CA LYS A 54 8.17 5.98 -27.65
C LYS A 54 8.94 4.89 -28.42
N THR A 55 9.63 4.01 -27.71
CA THR A 55 10.42 2.89 -28.28
C THR A 55 9.77 1.54 -28.00
N LEU A 56 8.44 1.49 -27.90
CA LEU A 56 7.71 0.27 -27.59
C LEU A 56 7.87 -0.78 -28.70
N PRO A 57 8.05 -2.06 -28.33
CA PRO A 57 7.91 -3.16 -29.27
C PRO A 57 6.50 -3.18 -29.89
N ALA A 58 6.42 -3.52 -31.18
CA ALA A 58 5.17 -3.49 -31.95
C ALA A 58 4.07 -4.45 -31.45
N ASN A 59 4.40 -5.37 -30.54
CA ASN A 59 3.48 -6.38 -30.01
C ASN A 59 2.95 -6.07 -28.60
N VAL A 60 3.33 -4.93 -27.99
CA VAL A 60 2.86 -4.56 -26.64
C VAL A 60 1.42 -4.07 -26.71
N THR A 61 0.58 -4.62 -25.83
CA THR A 61 -0.84 -4.26 -25.71
C THR A 61 -1.08 -3.25 -24.59
N ASP A 62 -2.15 -2.45 -24.68
CA ASP A 62 -2.57 -1.53 -23.61
C ASP A 62 -2.77 -2.26 -22.28
N LYS A 63 -3.26 -3.51 -22.33
CA LYS A 63 -3.41 -4.36 -21.16
C LYS A 63 -2.10 -4.57 -20.41
N GLU A 64 -1.02 -4.86 -21.13
CA GLU A 64 0.30 -5.09 -20.52
C GLU A 64 0.84 -3.81 -19.88
N LEU A 65 0.63 -2.66 -20.51
CA LEU A 65 1.01 -1.37 -19.97
C LEU A 65 0.22 -1.02 -18.69
N TRP A 66 -1.10 -1.26 -18.69
CA TRP A 66 -1.93 -1.08 -17.50
C TRP A 66 -1.50 -1.97 -16.33
N GLU A 67 -1.19 -3.25 -16.59
CA GLU A 67 -0.70 -4.18 -15.57
C GLU A 67 0.71 -3.83 -15.09
N ALA A 68 1.59 -3.35 -15.97
CA ALA A 68 2.91 -2.85 -15.60
C ALA A 68 2.81 -1.62 -14.70
N GLN A 69 1.96 -0.65 -15.05
CA GLN A 69 1.72 0.53 -14.22
C GLN A 69 1.17 0.15 -12.86
N LYS A 70 0.15 -0.73 -12.80
CA LYS A 70 -0.39 -1.25 -11.55
C LYS A 70 0.70 -1.88 -10.67
N THR A 71 1.55 -2.71 -11.27
CA THR A 71 2.64 -3.40 -10.56
C THR A 71 3.66 -2.41 -9.99
N VAL A 72 4.08 -1.43 -10.80
CA VAL A 72 5.03 -0.39 -10.36
C VAL A 72 4.40 0.47 -9.27
N GLN A 73 3.18 0.96 -9.45
CA GLN A 73 2.46 1.78 -8.46
C GLN A 73 2.21 1.05 -7.13
N ALA A 74 1.99 -0.27 -7.15
CA ALA A 74 1.76 -1.04 -5.94
C ALA A 74 3.04 -1.29 -5.10
N ILE A 75 4.22 -1.22 -5.73
CA ILE A 75 5.49 -1.64 -5.11
C ILE A 75 6.44 -0.45 -4.90
N VAL A 76 6.36 0.56 -5.74
CA VAL A 76 7.28 1.69 -5.80
C VAL A 76 6.55 2.94 -5.33
N HIS A 77 7.19 3.67 -4.42
CA HIS A 77 6.66 4.95 -3.96
C HIS A 77 6.71 5.97 -5.12
N PRO A 78 5.59 6.64 -5.45
CA PRO A 78 5.50 7.53 -6.61
C PRO A 78 6.48 8.70 -6.53
N ASP A 79 6.59 9.34 -5.36
CA ASP A 79 7.45 10.52 -5.20
C ASP A 79 8.94 10.21 -5.04
N THR A 80 9.30 9.09 -4.39
CA THR A 80 10.71 8.80 -4.06
C THR A 80 11.36 7.80 -5.03
N GLY A 81 10.56 7.10 -5.85
CA GLY A 81 11.02 6.02 -6.72
C GLY A 81 11.55 4.78 -5.99
N LYS A 82 11.50 4.76 -4.64
CA LYS A 82 12.03 3.68 -3.82
C LYS A 82 10.98 2.58 -3.63
N LYS A 83 11.46 1.34 -3.52
CA LYS A 83 10.62 0.18 -3.22
C LYS A 83 10.08 0.28 -1.80
N ILE A 84 8.78 0.14 -1.65
CA ILE A 84 8.11 0.08 -0.34
C ILE A 84 8.29 -1.32 0.23
N PHE A 85 8.63 -1.38 1.52
CA PHE A 85 8.73 -2.63 2.26
C PHE A 85 7.38 -3.36 2.24
N MET A 86 7.39 -4.66 1.94
CA MET A 86 6.20 -5.43 1.55
C MET A 86 5.02 -5.31 2.54
N PRO A 87 5.21 -5.45 3.87
CA PRO A 87 4.13 -5.26 4.84
C PRO A 87 3.49 -3.87 4.82
N PHE A 88 4.23 -2.85 4.41
CA PHE A 88 3.76 -1.46 4.42
C PHE A 88 3.23 -0.99 3.07
N ARG A 89 3.16 -1.86 2.06
CA ARG A 89 2.46 -1.54 0.81
C ARG A 89 0.96 -1.48 1.05
N MET A 90 0.23 -0.69 0.27
CA MET A 90 -1.24 -0.67 0.35
C MET A 90 -1.85 -2.08 0.13
N ALA A 91 -1.30 -2.87 -0.78
CA ALA A 91 -1.68 -4.28 -0.97
C ALA A 91 -1.35 -5.18 0.23
N GLY A 92 -0.40 -4.79 1.09
CA GLY A 92 0.00 -5.50 2.31
C GLY A 92 -0.88 -5.18 3.52
N TYR A 93 -1.62 -4.08 3.49
CA TYR A 93 -2.40 -3.60 4.63
C TYR A 93 -3.34 -4.66 5.20
N VAL A 94 -4.12 -5.32 4.33
CA VAL A 94 -5.04 -6.39 4.76
C VAL A 94 -4.29 -7.68 5.08
N PRO A 95 -3.46 -8.25 4.18
CA PRO A 95 -2.79 -9.52 4.47
C PRO A 95 -1.92 -9.53 5.73
N PHE A 96 -1.20 -8.44 6.01
CA PHE A 96 -0.34 -8.33 7.19
C PHE A 96 -1.09 -7.78 8.42
N GLY A 97 -2.18 -7.02 8.21
CA GLY A 97 -3.04 -6.54 9.29
C GLY A 97 -4.01 -7.59 9.84
N THR A 98 -4.47 -8.54 9.02
CA THR A 98 -5.42 -9.58 9.45
C THR A 98 -4.93 -10.40 10.66
N PRO A 99 -3.68 -10.91 10.69
CA PRO A 99 -3.17 -11.60 11.88
C PRO A 99 -3.20 -10.75 13.15
N ILE A 100 -2.98 -9.44 13.02
CA ILE A 100 -3.04 -8.49 14.14
C ILE A 100 -4.46 -8.38 14.69
N VAL A 101 -5.43 -8.21 13.78
CA VAL A 101 -6.85 -8.13 14.15
C VAL A 101 -7.32 -9.44 14.78
N VAL A 102 -6.92 -10.59 14.24
CA VAL A 102 -7.21 -11.90 14.85
C VAL A 102 -6.62 -11.97 16.26
N GLY A 103 -5.36 -11.54 16.44
CA GLY A 103 -4.72 -11.49 17.76
C GLY A 103 -5.45 -10.60 18.77
N LEU A 104 -5.98 -9.47 18.32
CA LEU A 104 -6.80 -8.56 19.14
C LEU A 104 -8.18 -9.16 19.51
N LEU A 105 -8.69 -10.11 18.74
CA LEU A 105 -10.01 -10.72 18.92
C LEU A 105 -9.96 -12.09 19.60
N LEU A 106 -8.78 -12.56 20.01
CA LEU A 106 -8.66 -13.84 20.74
C LEU A 106 -9.42 -13.76 22.07
N PRO A 107 -10.16 -14.83 22.45
CA PRO A 107 -10.85 -14.89 23.73
C PRO A 107 -9.86 -15.00 24.89
N ASP A 108 -10.29 -14.54 26.06
CA ASP A 108 -9.53 -14.59 27.33
C ASP A 108 -8.07 -14.12 27.20
N PRO A 109 -7.81 -12.95 26.58
CA PRO A 109 -6.44 -12.48 26.42
C PRO A 109 -5.87 -12.09 27.79
N THR A 110 -4.59 -12.35 28.00
CA THR A 110 -3.86 -11.79 29.14
C THR A 110 -3.61 -10.29 28.92
N LEU A 111 -3.44 -9.51 30.00
CA LEU A 111 -3.09 -8.09 29.92
C LEU A 111 -1.84 -7.85 29.02
N LYS A 112 -0.85 -8.75 29.09
CA LYS A 112 0.35 -8.68 28.25
C LYS A 112 0.03 -8.83 26.76
N GLN A 113 -0.87 -9.76 26.41
CA GLN A 113 -1.30 -9.96 25.03
C GLN A 113 -2.07 -8.74 24.50
N ILE A 114 -2.94 -8.14 25.30
CA ILE A 114 -3.65 -6.91 24.92
C ILE A 114 -2.65 -5.78 24.60
N ILE A 115 -1.72 -5.51 25.51
CA ILE A 115 -0.71 -4.45 25.32
C ILE A 115 0.10 -4.72 24.05
N PHE A 116 0.56 -5.97 23.86
CA PHE A 116 1.33 -6.36 22.69
C PHE A 116 0.55 -6.12 21.39
N TRP A 117 -0.68 -6.62 21.29
CA TRP A 117 -1.46 -6.52 20.06
C TRP A 117 -1.89 -5.08 19.76
N GLN A 118 -2.20 -4.28 20.78
CA GLN A 118 -2.50 -2.85 20.61
C GLN A 118 -1.30 -2.07 20.10
N TRP A 119 -0.13 -2.27 20.72
CA TRP A 119 1.12 -1.67 20.27
C TRP A 119 1.47 -2.12 18.84
N PHE A 120 1.34 -3.42 18.54
CA PHE A 120 1.67 -3.96 17.24
C PHE A 120 0.75 -3.42 16.14
N ASN A 121 -0.55 -3.29 16.42
CA ASN A 121 -1.52 -2.65 15.52
C ASN A 121 -1.17 -1.19 15.22
N GLN A 122 -0.88 -0.38 16.24
CA GLN A 122 -0.52 1.02 16.03
C GLN A 122 0.83 1.17 15.31
N SER A 123 1.77 0.25 15.56
CA SER A 123 3.07 0.21 14.87
C SER A 123 2.91 -0.13 13.39
N HIS A 124 2.06 -1.10 13.05
CA HIS A 124 1.75 -1.46 11.67
C HIS A 124 1.07 -0.29 10.94
N ASN A 125 0.04 0.32 11.55
CA ASN A 125 -0.64 1.49 10.97
C ASN A 125 0.30 2.68 10.76
N ALA A 126 1.17 2.97 11.74
CA ALA A 126 2.18 4.02 11.61
C ALA A 126 3.17 3.72 10.47
N GLY A 127 3.62 2.47 10.33
CA GLY A 127 4.51 2.03 9.25
C GLY A 127 3.88 2.20 7.87
N VAL A 128 2.63 1.75 7.69
CA VAL A 128 1.88 1.91 6.44
C VAL A 128 1.68 3.39 6.11
N ASN A 129 1.25 4.21 7.07
CA ASN A 129 1.03 5.64 6.87
C ASN A 129 2.33 6.37 6.52
N TYR A 130 3.44 6.03 7.18
CA TYR A 130 4.74 6.60 6.86
C TYR A 130 5.18 6.17 5.44
N ALA A 131 5.05 4.90 5.09
CA ALA A 131 5.52 4.37 3.81
C ALA A 131 4.72 4.87 2.59
N ASN A 132 3.44 5.23 2.77
CA ASN A 132 2.56 5.70 1.70
C ASN A 132 2.24 7.20 1.82
N ARG A 133 3.01 7.95 2.63
CA ARG A 133 2.83 9.40 2.77
C ARG A 133 3.10 10.12 1.46
N ASN A 134 2.54 11.31 1.32
CA ASN A 134 3.00 12.23 0.29
C ASN A 134 4.42 12.72 0.66
N ALA A 135 5.43 12.28 -0.08
CA ALA A 135 6.83 12.63 0.19
C ALA A 135 7.24 13.95 -0.47
N THR A 136 6.40 14.53 -1.35
CA THR A 136 6.62 15.90 -1.84
C THR A 136 6.39 16.96 -0.76
N GLN A 137 5.56 16.65 0.24
CA GLN A 137 5.31 17.52 1.38
C GLN A 137 6.28 17.22 2.51
N HIS A 138 7.23 18.13 2.75
CA HIS A 138 8.19 17.98 3.84
C HIS A 138 7.49 17.94 5.21
N THR A 139 7.42 16.75 5.79
CA THR A 139 6.85 16.53 7.11
C THR A 139 7.95 16.10 8.07
N PRO A 140 8.23 16.87 9.15
CA PRO A 140 9.24 16.52 10.12
C PRO A 140 8.99 15.15 10.74
N VAL A 141 10.06 14.36 10.91
CA VAL A 141 10.01 13.03 11.55
C VAL A 141 9.41 13.11 12.96
N SER A 142 9.61 14.22 13.66
CA SER A 142 9.02 14.48 14.98
C SER A 142 7.49 14.42 14.99
N LYS A 143 6.81 14.89 13.93
CA LYS A 143 5.34 14.79 13.83
C LYS A 143 4.87 13.34 13.74
N PHE A 144 5.58 12.49 13.01
CA PHE A 144 5.29 11.06 12.94
C PHE A 144 5.56 10.37 14.27
N ALA A 145 6.68 10.70 14.93
CA ALA A 145 7.02 10.14 16.24
C ALA A 145 5.97 10.50 17.31
N ILE A 146 5.57 11.78 17.37
CA ILE A 146 4.51 12.24 18.28
C ILE A 146 3.19 11.54 17.95
N GLY A 147 2.80 11.49 16.67
CA GLY A 147 1.56 10.81 16.26
C GLY A 147 1.55 9.33 16.65
N TYR A 148 2.66 8.62 16.43
CA TYR A 148 2.81 7.22 16.82
C TYR A 148 2.73 7.02 18.33
N LEU A 149 3.49 7.78 19.11
CA LEU A 149 3.48 7.66 20.57
C LEU A 149 2.10 7.96 21.15
N SER A 150 1.45 9.03 20.69
CA SER A 150 0.08 9.36 21.10
C SER A 150 -0.90 8.25 20.76
N ALA A 151 -0.82 7.68 19.55
CA ALA A 151 -1.68 6.59 19.14
C ALA A 151 -1.49 5.33 20.00
N VAL A 152 -0.23 4.93 20.25
CA VAL A 152 0.10 3.79 21.11
C VAL A 152 -0.40 4.02 22.53
N THR A 153 -0.11 5.17 23.12
CA THR A 153 -0.53 5.50 24.50
C THR A 153 -2.04 5.44 24.63
N VAL A 154 -2.79 6.12 23.75
CA VAL A 154 -4.26 6.12 23.80
C VAL A 154 -4.82 4.70 23.61
N SER A 155 -4.34 3.97 22.60
CA SER A 155 -4.84 2.62 22.27
C SER A 155 -4.61 1.65 23.44
N VAL A 156 -3.41 1.66 24.02
CA VAL A 156 -3.06 0.77 25.15
C VAL A 156 -3.80 1.19 26.41
N SER A 157 -3.83 2.49 26.76
CA SER A 157 -4.51 2.97 27.96
C SER A 157 -6.00 2.61 27.98
N ILE A 158 -6.71 2.81 26.85
CA ILE A 158 -8.11 2.41 26.75
C ILE A 158 -8.25 0.90 26.93
N ALA A 159 -7.44 0.11 26.23
CA ALA A 159 -7.52 -1.34 26.29
C ALA A 159 -7.23 -1.91 27.68
N VAL A 160 -6.30 -1.32 28.44
CA VAL A 160 -6.02 -1.70 29.83
C VAL A 160 -7.14 -1.26 30.77
N SER A 161 -7.77 -0.11 30.53
CA SER A 161 -8.82 0.41 31.43
C SER A 161 -10.13 -0.39 31.41
N ILE A 162 -10.38 -1.12 30.33
CA ILE A 162 -11.57 -1.97 30.14
C ILE A 162 -11.30 -3.46 30.38
N PHE A 163 -10.06 -3.81 30.73
CA PHE A 163 -9.64 -5.18 31.07
C PHE A 163 -9.86 -5.46 32.54
#